data_AF-A0A1F9D7R5-F1
#
_entry.id   AF-A0A1F9D7R5-F1
#
_cell.length_a   1.000
_cell.length_b   1.000
_cell.length_c   1.000
_cell.angle_alpha   90.00
_cell.angle_beta   90.00
_cell.angle_gamma   90.00
#
_symmetry.space_group_name_H-M   'P 1'
#
loop_
_entity.id
_entity.type
_entity.pdbx_description
1 polymer ?
#
loop_
_entity_poly.entity_id
_entity_poly.type
_entity_poly.pdbx_seq_one_letter_code
_entity_poly.pdbx_strand_id
1 'polypeptide(L)'
;MLDHSGEYFNQFEFADAMADHEYDPGTEVNPFLHVTLHAVAEKQVEARDPIEAFQFYNAMLKNKCNRHEAIHLLLNIMIKFLFQTLKEKVDFPLDSYRKALVEYKSRKPEKIIRLLEKD
;
A
#
# COMPACT_ATOMS: atom_id res chain seq x y z
N MET A 1 1.21 11.54 2.26
CA MET A 1 1.65 12.06 3.59
C MET A 1 0.80 13.21 4.11
N LEU A 2 0.58 14.30 3.35
CA LEU A 2 -0.27 15.41 3.81
C LEU A 2 -1.73 15.00 4.04
N ASP A 3 -2.28 14.07 3.25
CA ASP A 3 -3.65 13.56 3.42
C ASP A 3 -3.84 12.75 4.73
N HIS A 4 -2.74 12.35 5.38
CA HIS A 4 -2.70 11.63 6.65
C HIS A 4 -2.44 12.56 7.85
N SER A 5 -2.34 13.89 7.63
CA SER A 5 -2.00 14.84 8.69
C SER A 5 -3.07 14.96 9.78
N GLY A 6 -4.31 14.54 9.52
CA GLY A 6 -5.36 14.48 10.54
C GLY A 6 -5.26 13.25 11.46
N GLU A 7 -4.75 12.13 10.95
CA GLU A 7 -4.72 10.85 11.68
C GLU A 7 -3.38 10.59 12.39
N TYR A 8 -2.26 10.91 11.73
CA TYR A 8 -0.94 10.46 12.20
C TYR A 8 0.03 11.58 12.58
N PHE A 9 -0.30 12.86 12.30
CA PHE A 9 0.61 13.99 12.53
C PHE A 9 1.10 14.07 13.99
N ASN A 10 0.20 13.90 14.96
CA ASN A 10 0.60 13.90 16.38
C ASN A 10 1.52 12.71 16.73
N GLN A 11 1.31 11.53 16.13
CA GLN A 11 2.12 10.35 16.44
C GLN A 11 3.56 10.47 15.91
N PHE A 12 3.76 11.23 14.83
CA PHE A 12 5.12 11.56 14.36
C PHE A 12 5.78 12.68 15.18
N GLU A 13 5.03 13.67 15.65
CA GLU A 13 5.56 14.72 16.55
C GLU A 13 6.00 14.15 17.92
N PHE A 14 5.39 13.05 18.36
CA PHE A 14 5.77 12.32 19.57
C PHE A 14 6.49 10.99 19.29
N ALA A 15 7.16 10.87 18.13
CA ALA A 15 7.83 9.63 17.75
C ALA A 15 8.81 9.11 18.82
N ASP A 16 9.53 10.01 19.48
CA ASP A 16 10.46 9.67 20.57
C ASP A 16 9.76 9.04 21.79
N ALA A 17 8.50 9.41 22.07
CA ALA A 17 7.70 8.84 23.15
C ALA A 17 7.04 7.51 22.75
N MET A 18 6.91 7.23 21.45
CA MET A 18 6.32 6.00 20.91
C MET A 18 7.37 4.99 20.43
N ALA A 19 8.67 5.30 20.56
CA ALA A 19 9.76 4.48 20.02
C ALA A 19 9.74 3.03 20.52
N ASP A 20 9.32 2.83 21.77
CA ASP A 20 9.26 1.52 22.42
C ASP A 20 7.84 0.92 22.46
N HIS A 21 6.85 1.56 21.80
CA HIS A 21 5.48 1.05 21.80
C HIS A 21 5.36 -0.19 20.90
N GLU A 22 4.99 -1.32 21.47
CA GLU A 22 4.60 -2.52 20.73
C GLU A 22 3.13 -2.41 20.31
N TYR A 23 2.88 -2.33 19.01
CA TYR A 23 1.53 -2.26 18.45
C TYR A 23 0.92 -3.66 18.31
N ASP A 24 -0.26 -3.89 18.86
CA ASP A 24 -1.02 -5.14 18.67
C ASP A 24 -1.60 -5.22 17.24
N PRO A 25 -1.16 -6.15 16.38
CA PRO A 25 -1.68 -6.27 15.01
C PRO A 25 -3.18 -6.59 14.92
N GLY A 26 -3.81 -7.07 15.99
CA GLY A 26 -5.23 -7.41 16.03
C GLY A 26 -6.14 -6.24 16.36
N THR A 27 -5.62 -5.18 16.98
CA THR A 27 -6.43 -4.08 17.52
C THR A 27 -5.90 -2.69 17.18
N GLU A 28 -4.65 -2.58 16.74
CA GLU A 28 -3.98 -1.31 16.46
C GLU A 28 -3.41 -1.25 15.04
N VAL A 29 -3.30 -0.01 14.53
CA VAL A 29 -2.54 0.29 13.32
C VAL A 29 -1.19 0.85 13.74
N ASN A 30 -0.10 0.22 13.30
CA ASN A 30 1.23 0.80 13.46
C ASN A 30 1.42 1.94 12.43
N PRO A 31 1.48 3.21 12.87
CA PRO A 31 1.52 4.38 12.00
C PRO A 31 2.84 4.50 11.24
N PHE A 32 3.94 4.03 11.84
CA PHE A 32 5.27 4.03 11.21
C PHE A 32 5.32 3.02 10.08
N LEU A 33 4.79 1.81 10.31
CA LEU A 33 4.66 0.80 9.27
C LEU A 33 3.76 1.29 8.15
N HIS A 34 2.59 1.84 8.48
CA HIS A 34 1.63 2.39 7.52
C HIS A 34 2.27 3.43 6.60
N VAL A 35 2.93 4.44 7.17
CA VAL A 35 3.62 5.50 6.41
C VAL A 35 4.78 4.93 5.59
N THR A 36 5.54 3.99 6.13
CA THR A 36 6.65 3.36 5.40
C THR A 36 6.14 2.64 4.16
N LEU A 37 5.07 1.84 4.29
CA LEU A 37 4.49 1.12 3.16
C LEU A 37 3.90 2.10 2.13
N HIS A 38 3.27 3.18 2.57
CA HIS A 38 2.84 4.27 1.69
C HIS A 38 3.99 4.85 0.87
N ALA A 39 5.09 5.21 1.53
CA ALA A 39 6.26 5.78 0.86
C ALA A 39 6.86 4.80 -0.16
N VAL A 40 6.88 3.50 0.14
CA VAL A 40 7.31 2.46 -0.81
C VAL A 40 6.40 2.42 -2.04
N ALA A 41 5.07 2.44 -1.85
CA ALA A 41 4.12 2.45 -2.96
C ALA A 41 4.23 3.72 -3.82
N GLU A 42 4.37 4.90 -3.19
CA GLU A 42 4.60 6.17 -3.89
C GLU A 42 5.91 6.12 -4.71
N LYS A 43 6.99 5.60 -4.11
CA LYS A 43 8.28 5.45 -4.80
C LYS A 43 8.18 4.56 -6.03
N GLN A 44 7.39 3.48 -6.01
CA GLN A 44 7.18 2.64 -7.20
C GLN A 44 6.53 3.43 -8.35
N VAL A 45 5.56 4.28 -8.04
CA VAL A 45 4.89 5.13 -9.03
C VAL A 45 5.84 6.20 -9.57
N GLU A 46 6.60 6.86 -8.70
CA GLU A 46 7.54 7.92 -9.06
C GLU A 46 8.72 7.41 -9.89
N ALA A 47 9.33 6.31 -9.45
CA ALA A 47 10.42 5.65 -10.15
C ALA A 47 9.97 4.91 -11.41
N ARG A 48 8.65 4.66 -11.56
CA ARG A 48 8.06 3.81 -12.60
C ARG A 48 8.68 2.40 -12.59
N ASP A 49 8.95 1.90 -11.38
CA ASP A 49 9.54 0.59 -11.15
C ASP A 49 8.77 -0.15 -10.04
N PRO A 50 8.03 -1.23 -10.37
CA PRO A 50 7.80 -1.72 -11.74
C PRO A 50 6.91 -0.75 -12.55
N ILE A 51 7.05 -0.73 -13.89
CA ILE A 51 6.26 0.17 -14.75
C ILE A 51 4.75 -0.08 -14.59
N GLU A 52 4.37 -1.32 -14.28
CA GLU A 52 3.02 -1.74 -13.97
C GLU A 52 2.41 -0.97 -12.80
N ALA A 53 3.20 -0.55 -11.80
CA ALA A 53 2.71 0.23 -10.67
C ALA A 53 2.27 1.62 -11.12
N PHE A 54 3.07 2.28 -11.96
CA PHE A 54 2.71 3.56 -12.58
C PHE A 54 1.49 3.43 -13.51
N GLN A 55 1.39 2.35 -14.28
CA GLN A 55 0.25 2.10 -15.15
C GLN A 55 -1.04 1.86 -14.35
N PHE A 56 -0.96 1.06 -13.28
CA PHE A 56 -2.05 0.80 -12.36
C PHE A 56 -2.55 2.09 -11.72
N TYR A 57 -1.64 2.89 -11.15
CA TYR A 57 -1.94 4.18 -10.54
C TYR A 57 -2.72 5.10 -11.50
N ASN A 58 -2.23 5.28 -12.73
CA ASN A 58 -2.91 6.09 -13.73
C ASN A 58 -4.28 5.53 -14.15
N ALA A 59 -4.45 4.21 -14.16
CA ALA A 59 -5.74 3.59 -14.41
C ALA A 59 -6.74 3.88 -13.29
N MET A 60 -6.29 3.89 -12.03
CA MET A 60 -7.15 4.25 -10.89
C MET A 60 -7.55 5.73 -10.94
N LEU A 61 -6.64 6.65 -11.29
CA LEU A 61 -6.99 8.05 -11.50
C LEU A 61 -8.05 8.24 -12.61
N LYS A 62 -7.94 7.48 -13.71
CA LYS A 62 -8.95 7.47 -14.77
C LYS A 62 -10.32 6.95 -14.28
N ASN A 63 -10.31 6.06 -13.29
CA ASN A 63 -11.49 5.56 -12.60
C ASN A 63 -11.96 6.47 -11.44
N LYS A 64 -11.56 7.75 -11.44
CA LYS A 64 -12.00 8.79 -10.49
C LYS A 64 -11.49 8.61 -9.06
N CYS A 65 -10.52 7.73 -8.82
CA CYS A 65 -9.76 7.77 -7.57
C CYS A 65 -8.97 9.07 -7.47
N ASN A 66 -8.87 9.61 -6.26
CA ASN A 66 -7.84 10.59 -5.94
C ASN A 66 -6.45 9.91 -5.80
N ARG A 67 -5.38 10.70 -5.69
CA ARG A 67 -4.00 10.17 -5.57
C ARG A 67 -3.87 9.21 -4.39
N HIS A 68 -4.41 9.60 -3.24
CA HIS A 68 -4.30 8.86 -1.99
C HIS A 68 -5.00 7.50 -2.08
N GLU A 69 -6.23 7.46 -2.58
CA GLU A 69 -7.00 6.24 -2.85
C GLU A 69 -6.26 5.31 -3.82
N ALA A 70 -5.68 5.86 -4.90
CA ALA A 70 -4.94 5.07 -5.87
C ALA A 70 -3.67 4.44 -5.27
N ILE A 71 -2.96 5.17 -4.40
CA ILE A 71 -1.81 4.65 -3.65
C ILE A 71 -2.27 3.58 -2.65
N HIS A 72 -3.38 3.77 -1.94
CA HIS A 72 -3.94 2.75 -1.05
C HIS A 72 -4.29 1.45 -1.78
N LEU A 73 -4.88 1.55 -2.98
CA LEU A 73 -5.19 0.35 -3.78
C LEU A 73 -3.91 -0.37 -4.23
N LEU A 74 -2.88 0.39 -4.65
CA LEU A 74 -1.58 -0.17 -5.01
C LEU A 74 -0.92 -0.86 -3.80
N LEU A 75 -0.92 -0.19 -2.66
CA LEU A 75 -0.42 -0.67 -1.37
C LEU A 75 -1.09 -1.99 -0.97
N ASN A 76 -2.42 -2.07 -1.03
CA ASN A 76 -3.17 -3.27 -0.64
C ASN A 76 -2.80 -4.47 -1.54
N ILE A 77 -2.58 -4.26 -2.84
CA ILE A 77 -2.10 -5.30 -3.74
C ILE A 77 -0.68 -5.73 -3.35
N MET A 78 0.22 -4.80 -3.04
CA MET A 78 1.59 -5.10 -2.62
C MET A 78 1.64 -5.86 -1.29
N ILE A 79 0.82 -5.48 -0.31
CA ILE A 79 0.77 -6.09 1.03
C ILE A 79 0.44 -7.58 0.94
N LYS A 80 -0.44 -8.01 0.02
CA LYS A 80 -0.73 -9.43 -0.22
C LYS A 80 0.54 -10.26 -0.48
N PHE A 81 1.45 -9.74 -1.31
CA PHE A 81 2.71 -10.41 -1.63
C PHE A 81 3.76 -10.23 -0.54
N LEU A 82 3.82 -9.04 0.08
CA LEU A 82 4.75 -8.76 1.16
C LEU A 82 4.48 -9.64 2.38
N PHE A 83 3.22 -9.84 2.76
CA PHE A 83 2.84 -10.68 3.89
C PHE A 83 3.32 -12.12 3.68
N GLN A 84 3.11 -12.67 2.49
CA GLN A 84 3.62 -14.01 2.14
C GLN A 84 5.16 -14.07 2.23
N THR A 85 5.84 -13.09 1.62
CA THR A 85 7.30 -12.95 1.63
C THR A 85 7.85 -12.99 3.07
N LEU A 86 7.27 -12.19 3.96
CA LEU A 86 7.69 -12.10 5.36
C LEU A 86 7.35 -13.37 6.16
N LYS A 87 6.15 -13.94 5.96
CA LYS A 87 5.70 -15.14 6.67
C LYS A 87 6.50 -16.38 6.28
N GLU A 88 6.73 -16.56 4.99
CA GLU A 88 7.39 -17.75 4.44
C GLU A 88 8.91 -17.59 4.33
N LYS A 89 9.44 -16.37 4.56
CA LYS A 89 10.86 -16.02 4.43
C LYS A 89 11.42 -16.36 3.04
N VAL A 90 10.63 -16.03 2.01
CA VAL A 90 10.97 -16.19 0.60
C VAL A 90 11.24 -14.84 -0.04
N ASP A 91 11.78 -14.83 -1.25
CA ASP A 91 11.95 -13.59 -2.02
C ASP A 91 10.59 -13.01 -2.43
N PHE A 92 10.54 -11.68 -2.58
CA PHE A 92 9.34 -11.00 -3.04
C PHE A 92 8.99 -11.48 -4.46
N PRO A 93 7.78 -12.03 -4.70
CA PRO A 93 7.42 -12.63 -5.98
C PRO A 93 7.05 -11.55 -7.02
N LEU A 94 8.07 -10.82 -7.50
CA LEU A 94 7.94 -9.62 -8.33
C LEU A 94 7.10 -9.85 -9.60
N ASP A 95 7.27 -10.98 -10.27
CA ASP A 95 6.52 -11.28 -11.50
C ASP A 95 5.02 -11.52 -11.21
N SER A 96 4.69 -12.14 -10.09
CA SER A 96 3.30 -12.32 -9.65
C SER A 96 2.68 -10.98 -9.28
N TYR A 97 3.44 -10.11 -8.61
CA TYR A 97 3.01 -8.74 -8.30
C TYR A 97 2.73 -7.93 -9.57
N ARG A 98 3.65 -7.95 -10.56
CA ARG A 98 3.46 -7.30 -11.86
C ARG A 98 2.20 -7.80 -12.58
N LYS A 99 1.99 -9.12 -12.61
CA LYS A 99 0.79 -9.73 -13.21
C LYS A 99 -0.49 -9.25 -12.52
N ALA A 100 -0.51 -9.20 -11.19
CA ALA A 100 -1.66 -8.71 -10.43
C ALA A 100 -1.97 -7.23 -10.74
N LEU A 101 -0.94 -6.37 -10.84
CA LEU A 101 -1.12 -4.96 -11.23
C LEU A 101 -1.71 -4.83 -12.64
N VAL A 102 -1.25 -5.62 -13.60
CA VAL A 102 -1.80 -5.65 -14.96
C VAL A 102 -3.24 -6.14 -14.98
N GLU A 103 -3.57 -7.14 -14.18
CA GLU A 103 -4.94 -7.64 -14.05
C GLU A 103 -5.87 -6.59 -13.44
N TYR A 104 -5.47 -6.00 -12.32
CA TYR A 104 -6.30 -5.11 -11.54
C TYR A 104 -6.43 -3.71 -12.15
N LYS A 105 -5.47 -3.23 -12.96
CA LYS A 105 -5.62 -1.92 -13.63
C LYS A 105 -6.84 -1.84 -14.56
N SER A 106 -7.37 -2.99 -14.99
CA SER A 106 -8.57 -3.09 -15.83
C SER A 106 -9.89 -3.11 -15.03
N ARG A 107 -9.83 -3.22 -13.70
CA ARG A 107 -10.99 -3.37 -12.83
C ARG A 107 -11.39 -2.03 -12.21
N LYS A 108 -12.66 -1.93 -11.82
CA LYS A 108 -13.11 -0.80 -11.00
C LYS A 108 -12.55 -0.89 -9.57
N PRO A 109 -12.23 0.24 -8.92
CA PRO A 109 -11.71 0.29 -7.56
C PRO A 109 -12.47 -0.57 -6.55
N GLU A 110 -13.81 -0.50 -6.58
CA GLU A 110 -14.67 -1.21 -5.61
C GLU A 110 -14.60 -2.73 -5.81
N LYS A 111 -14.35 -3.18 -7.05
CA LYS A 111 -14.16 -4.60 -7.35
C LYS A 111 -12.81 -5.10 -6.85
N ILE A 112 -11.77 -4.27 -6.90
CA ILE A 112 -10.42 -4.61 -6.40
C ILE A 112 -10.49 -4.82 -4.89
N ILE A 113 -11.08 -3.88 -4.15
CA ILE A 113 -11.23 -3.97 -2.69
C ILE A 113 -11.89 -5.29 -2.28
N ARG A 114 -13.04 -5.62 -2.89
CA ARG A 114 -13.77 -6.87 -2.61
C ARG A 114 -12.99 -8.15 -2.94
N LEU A 115 -12.03 -8.09 -3.85
CA LEU A 115 -11.19 -9.25 -4.19
C LEU A 115 -10.08 -9.42 -3.17
N LEU A 116 -9.50 -8.31 -2.71
CA LEU A 116 -8.46 -8.32 -1.69
C LEU A 116 -9.00 -8.69 -0.30
N GLU A 117 -10.28 -8.42 -0.01
CA GLU A 117 -10.96 -8.84 1.24
C GLU A 117 -11.34 -10.33 1.29
N LYS A 118 -11.33 -11.03 0.15
CA LYS A 118 -11.78 -12.43 0.03
C LYS A 118 -10.66 -13.46 0.01
N ASP A 119 -9.41 -13.00 -0.05
CA ASP A 119 -8.19 -13.82 -0.04
C ASP A 119 -7.57 -13.84 1.36
#